data_AF-A0A951M1I5-F1
#
_entry.id   AF-A0A951M1I5-F1
#
_cell.length_a   1.000
_cell.length_b   1.000
_cell.length_c   1.000
_cell.angle_alpha   90.00
_cell.angle_beta   90.00
_cell.angle_gamma   90.00
#
_symmetry.space_group_name_H-M   'P 1'
#
loop_
_entity.id
_entity.type
_entity.pdbx_description
1 polymer ?
#
loop_
_entity_poly.entity_id
_entity_poly.type
_entity_poly.pdbx_seq_one_letter_code
_entity_poly.pdbx_strand_id
1 'polypeptide(L)'
;MKKVLLICVSWVLIISVSAQQELTVPATLQSNEGIKVAKERVGVKEKRQEQDNIFSYLRNHPKHPSADSLIIVAAFRNPDALYNYAAVGDDLSRKIRSSEHPLVKTIAAMAGMKTGRMYFPFLDQIYRGELTMETIKPLVANENSRGYFSLLVKTRISYAERMQNGDTPMAVHVLTSKLQSKAIELFINEINALHDERDLSVRFRRLEGLSVQELYYLAVMGEEEMYTSSFVSGVYPRIMKGLHGSKSDKLMQLVHKDYYRKFVKMCAAYNTLDHFLKNMDDPRKEELMTTFVTGLEKTGSLEDAVDVADAYGSIYDMGIRKLILDQVQLKLNETHSLRNRRGQNIYHLLNTIFQSMDSSNTVDITTELGINPVYTMPNALLKGTEKRIVIQQFFYGDKDGQTYFNLFLGQFQGNPNWKIIRKANWVEVRSIKGTPVSIFSSLPLDEKKDLDARSQDSLIQYLATNGLQPSIIIHRGHSYYLKYTIAKMPRSGKVILVGSCGGYQNLNQVLDICPDAHIISSKQVGTGVINQGMINIITEKLRSGKDLDWRSIWSNLSKNFKGSVEEKFDDYVPPYKNLGAMFITAYSKADSQQESLSGAGF
;
A
#
# COMPACT_ATOMS: atom_id res chain seq x y z
N MET A 1 13.13 25.56 -61.28
CA MET A 1 14.35 25.23 -60.50
C MET A 1 14.27 25.54 -58.99
N LYS A 2 13.76 26.70 -58.54
CA LYS A 2 13.68 27.04 -57.09
C LYS A 2 12.75 26.14 -56.23
N LYS A 3 11.71 25.53 -56.80
CA LYS A 3 10.81 24.59 -56.08
C LYS A 3 11.37 23.17 -55.90
N VAL A 4 12.30 22.73 -56.76
CA VAL A 4 12.92 21.40 -56.67
C VAL A 4 14.02 21.38 -55.61
N LEU A 5 14.72 22.51 -55.42
CA LEU A 5 15.75 22.65 -54.39
C LEU A 5 15.19 22.59 -52.96
N LEU A 6 13.97 23.09 -52.72
CA LEU A 6 13.31 23.07 -51.41
C LEU A 6 12.93 21.65 -50.96
N ILE A 7 12.62 20.79 -51.92
CA ILE A 7 12.25 19.39 -51.68
C ILE A 7 13.51 18.55 -51.44
N CYS A 8 14.59 18.77 -52.20
CA CYS A 8 15.86 18.08 -51.97
C CYS A 8 16.51 18.43 -50.62
N VAL A 9 16.44 19.70 -50.18
CA VAL A 9 16.95 20.10 -48.84
C VAL A 9 16.10 19.47 -47.74
N SER A 10 14.78 19.35 -47.91
CA SER A 10 13.92 18.68 -46.93
C SER A 10 14.19 17.17 -46.83
N TRP A 11 14.56 16.50 -47.93
CA TRP A 11 14.89 15.07 -47.93
C TRP A 11 16.30 14.77 -47.39
N VAL A 12 17.30 15.60 -47.69
CA VAL A 12 18.65 15.45 -47.12
C VAL A 12 18.66 15.72 -45.61
N LEU A 13 17.79 16.61 -45.10
CA LEU A 13 17.63 16.86 -43.66
C LEU A 13 16.86 15.77 -42.89
N ILE A 14 16.12 14.90 -43.58
CA ILE A 14 15.37 13.80 -42.94
C ILE A 14 16.29 12.58 -42.70
N ILE A 15 17.37 12.42 -43.45
CA ILE A 15 18.24 11.23 -43.39
C ILE A 15 19.32 11.33 -42.29
N SER A 16 19.62 12.51 -41.74
CA SER A 16 20.65 12.68 -40.69
C SER A 16 20.14 12.57 -39.25
N VAL A 17 18.88 12.15 -39.02
CA VAL A 17 18.30 12.02 -37.65
C VAL A 17 18.49 10.62 -37.05
N SER A 18 19.56 9.91 -37.43
CA SER A 18 19.95 8.63 -36.80
C SER A 18 21.37 8.61 -36.22
N ALA A 19 22.03 9.77 -36.09
CA ALA A 19 23.33 9.87 -35.45
C ALA A 19 23.41 11.17 -34.64
N GLN A 20 24.00 11.11 -33.45
CA GLN A 20 24.28 12.23 -32.55
C GLN A 20 25.22 13.28 -33.20
N GLN A 21 24.74 14.06 -34.15
CA GLN A 21 25.54 15.13 -34.78
C GLN A 21 24.78 16.46 -34.79
N GLU A 22 25.40 17.47 -34.19
CA GLU A 22 24.99 18.87 -34.32
C GLU A 22 24.79 19.25 -35.79
N LEU A 23 23.69 19.95 -36.06
CA LEU A 23 23.31 20.40 -37.40
C LEU A 23 24.35 21.40 -37.95
N THR A 24 25.31 20.90 -38.72
CA THR A 24 26.34 21.72 -39.37
C THR A 24 25.74 22.36 -40.62
N VAL A 25 25.41 23.66 -40.51
CA VAL A 25 24.82 24.44 -41.60
C VAL A 25 25.93 25.06 -42.45
N PRO A 26 25.97 24.81 -43.78
CA PRO A 26 26.90 25.47 -44.70
C PRO A 26 26.79 27.00 -44.62
N ALA A 27 27.92 27.71 -44.68
CA ALA A 27 27.99 29.18 -44.54
C ALA A 27 27.04 29.95 -45.49
N THR A 28 26.76 29.39 -46.66
CA THR A 28 25.87 29.95 -47.68
C THR A 28 24.38 29.92 -47.34
N LEU A 29 23.98 29.17 -46.31
CA LEU A 29 22.58 28.99 -45.91
C LEU A 29 22.26 29.64 -44.55
N GLN A 30 23.25 30.21 -43.85
CA GLN A 30 23.06 30.76 -42.50
C GLN A 30 22.03 31.91 -42.43
N SER A 31 21.82 32.65 -43.53
CA SER A 31 20.85 33.75 -43.62
C SER A 31 19.42 33.31 -43.95
N ASN A 32 19.15 32.01 -44.10
CA ASN A 32 17.82 31.50 -44.42
C ASN A 32 16.94 31.39 -43.17
N GLU A 33 15.79 32.08 -43.15
CA GLU A 33 14.84 32.04 -42.03
C GLU A 33 14.35 30.61 -41.70
N GLY A 34 14.25 29.74 -42.70
CA GLY A 34 13.85 28.34 -42.53
C GLY A 34 14.85 27.50 -41.73
N ILE A 35 16.13 27.91 -41.65
CA ILE A 35 17.14 27.21 -40.85
C ILE A 35 16.97 27.49 -39.36
N LYS A 36 16.52 28.68 -38.97
CA LYS A 36 16.18 28.98 -37.58
C LYS A 36 15.04 28.06 -37.10
N VAL A 37 14.00 27.95 -37.91
CA VAL A 37 12.84 27.05 -37.66
C VAL A 37 13.26 25.57 -37.66
N ALA A 38 14.17 25.17 -38.55
CA ALA A 38 14.67 23.79 -38.60
C ALA A 38 15.52 23.43 -37.38
N LYS A 39 16.46 24.32 -36.97
CA LYS A 39 17.25 24.14 -35.74
C LYS A 39 16.35 24.06 -34.51
N GLU A 40 15.30 24.88 -34.44
CA GLU A 40 14.33 24.81 -33.35
C GLU A 40 13.59 23.46 -33.33
N ARG A 41 13.13 22.97 -34.47
CA ARG A 41 12.43 21.68 -34.56
C ARG A 41 13.33 20.48 -34.24
N VAL A 42 14.59 20.51 -34.67
CA VAL A 42 15.56 19.45 -34.40
C VAL A 42 15.97 19.44 -32.93
N GLY A 43 16.31 20.59 -32.34
CA GLY A 43 16.66 20.68 -30.92
C GLY A 43 15.50 20.26 -30.00
N VAL A 44 14.25 20.57 -30.37
CA VAL A 44 13.07 20.06 -29.64
C VAL A 44 12.93 18.53 -29.78
N LYS A 45 13.21 17.95 -30.94
CA LYS A 45 13.14 16.49 -31.14
C LYS A 45 14.23 15.74 -30.38
N GLU A 46 15.48 16.22 -30.42
CA GLU A 46 16.62 15.63 -29.71
C GLU A 46 16.40 15.66 -28.20
N LYS A 47 16.03 16.81 -27.64
CA LYS A 47 15.76 16.92 -26.19
C LYS A 47 14.43 16.32 -25.75
N ARG A 48 13.51 16.03 -26.67
CA ARG A 48 12.32 15.21 -26.36
C ARG A 48 12.68 13.75 -26.08
N GLN A 49 13.79 13.25 -26.63
CA GLN A 49 14.29 11.88 -26.42
C GLN A 49 15.08 11.73 -25.10
N GLU A 50 15.75 12.79 -24.63
CA GLU A 50 16.32 12.88 -23.28
C GLU A 50 15.23 13.26 -22.26
N GLN A 51 14.39 12.28 -21.92
CA GLN A 51 13.07 12.49 -21.30
C GLN A 51 13.08 13.21 -19.93
N ASP A 52 14.17 13.14 -19.15
CA ASP A 52 14.15 13.55 -17.73
C ASP A 52 14.92 14.84 -17.39
N ASN A 53 15.58 15.51 -18.35
CA ASN A 53 16.53 16.59 -18.04
C ASN A 53 16.27 17.94 -18.71
N ILE A 54 15.09 18.19 -19.28
CA ILE A 54 14.80 19.45 -20.00
C ILE A 54 15.03 20.68 -19.10
N PHE A 55 14.50 20.71 -17.87
CA PHE A 55 14.68 21.86 -16.98
C PHE A 55 16.12 22.01 -16.48
N SER A 56 16.78 20.91 -16.12
CA SER A 56 18.20 20.90 -15.72
C SER A 56 19.09 21.46 -16.84
N TYR A 57 18.83 21.05 -18.08
CA TYR A 57 19.52 21.56 -19.27
C TYR A 57 19.26 23.05 -19.50
N LEU A 58 17.99 23.47 -19.47
CA LEU A 58 17.61 24.87 -19.67
C LEU A 58 18.12 25.79 -18.55
N ARG A 59 18.31 25.28 -17.34
CA ARG A 59 18.90 26.04 -16.23
C ARG A 59 20.33 26.47 -16.55
N ASN A 60 21.08 25.59 -17.21
CA ASN A 60 22.45 25.86 -17.65
C ASN A 60 22.51 26.59 -19.01
N HIS A 61 21.42 26.54 -19.78
CA HIS A 61 21.32 27.15 -21.12
C HIS A 61 20.05 28.03 -21.26
N PRO A 62 19.85 29.05 -20.42
CA PRO A 62 18.59 29.80 -20.37
C PRO A 62 18.30 30.62 -21.64
N LYS A 63 19.33 30.88 -22.44
CA LYS A 63 19.26 31.59 -23.73
C LYS A 63 19.12 30.65 -24.94
N HIS A 64 18.85 29.37 -24.71
CA HIS A 64 18.68 28.40 -25.80
C HIS A 64 17.61 28.88 -26.79
N PRO A 65 17.84 28.82 -28.12
CA PRO A 65 16.91 29.34 -29.12
C PRO A 65 15.48 28.77 -28.99
N SER A 66 15.36 27.50 -28.59
CA SER A 66 14.08 26.81 -28.40
C SER A 66 13.60 26.77 -26.94
N ALA A 67 14.13 27.62 -26.05
CA ALA A 67 13.82 27.57 -24.63
C ALA A 67 12.31 27.65 -24.36
N ASP A 68 11.59 28.55 -25.02
CA ASP A 68 10.14 28.70 -24.82
C ASP A 68 9.36 27.43 -25.22
N SER A 69 9.70 26.82 -26.36
CA SER A 69 9.07 25.56 -26.80
C SER A 69 9.40 24.40 -25.87
N LEU A 70 10.64 24.33 -25.37
CA LEU A 70 11.07 23.29 -24.44
C LEU A 70 10.39 23.45 -23.07
N ILE A 71 10.22 24.69 -22.58
CA ILE A 71 9.46 24.99 -21.35
C ILE A 71 8.01 24.51 -21.49
N ILE A 72 7.35 24.79 -22.62
CA ILE A 72 5.95 24.35 -22.85
C ILE A 72 5.86 22.82 -22.88
N VAL A 73 6.75 22.15 -23.60
CA VAL A 73 6.78 20.67 -23.65
C VAL A 73 6.98 20.09 -22.25
N ALA A 74 7.91 20.67 -21.48
CA ALA A 74 8.17 20.23 -20.12
C ALA A 74 7.00 20.52 -19.18
N ALA A 75 6.26 21.61 -19.38
CA ALA A 75 5.07 21.97 -18.60
C ALA A 75 3.95 20.92 -18.70
N PHE A 76 3.67 20.42 -19.90
CA PHE A 76 2.66 19.37 -20.11
C PHE A 76 3.12 18.00 -19.60
N ARG A 77 4.43 17.72 -19.62
CA ARG A 77 4.99 16.45 -19.16
C ARG A 77 5.10 16.37 -17.65
N ASN A 78 5.67 17.42 -17.04
CA ASN A 78 5.92 17.48 -15.61
C ASN A 78 5.63 18.89 -15.08
N PRO A 79 4.34 19.22 -14.85
CA PRO A 79 3.96 20.53 -14.35
C PRO A 79 4.49 20.79 -12.93
N ASP A 80 4.71 19.75 -12.12
CA ASP A 80 5.27 19.88 -10.77
C ASP A 80 6.72 20.36 -10.80
N ALA A 81 7.52 19.79 -11.71
CA ALA A 81 8.88 20.28 -11.95
C ALA A 81 8.87 21.74 -12.42
N LEU A 82 7.99 22.12 -13.37
CA LEU A 82 7.89 23.51 -13.80
C LEU A 82 7.59 24.44 -12.61
N TYR A 83 6.68 24.06 -11.71
CA TYR A 83 6.37 24.85 -10.51
C TYR A 83 7.63 25.10 -9.67
N ASN A 84 8.42 24.06 -9.41
CA ASN A 84 9.65 24.16 -8.62
C ASN A 84 10.68 25.08 -9.28
N TYR A 85 10.89 24.96 -10.59
CA TYR A 85 11.79 25.84 -11.35
C TYR A 85 11.25 27.27 -11.48
N ALA A 86 9.93 27.47 -11.50
CA ALA A 86 9.32 28.79 -11.51
C ALA A 86 9.41 29.51 -10.16
N ALA A 87 9.49 28.76 -9.05
CA ALA A 87 9.51 29.30 -7.68
C ALA A 87 10.88 29.89 -7.30
N VAL A 88 11.98 29.41 -7.89
CA VAL A 88 13.34 29.91 -7.66
C VAL A 88 13.60 31.27 -8.33
N GLY A 89 14.73 31.91 -8.03
CA GLY A 89 15.09 33.27 -8.48
C GLY A 89 16.18 33.36 -9.55
N ASP A 90 16.31 32.35 -10.42
CA ASP A 90 17.37 32.30 -11.44
C ASP A 90 16.90 32.76 -12.84
N ASP A 91 17.80 32.69 -13.84
CA ASP A 91 17.52 33.12 -15.22
C ASP A 91 16.40 32.30 -15.87
N LEU A 92 16.37 30.99 -15.59
CA LEU A 92 15.33 30.10 -16.11
C LEU A 92 13.98 30.45 -15.49
N SER A 93 13.91 30.72 -14.18
CA SER A 93 12.65 31.08 -13.54
C SER A 93 12.09 32.40 -14.09
N ARG A 94 12.95 33.40 -14.37
CA ARG A 94 12.56 34.64 -15.05
C ARG A 94 11.98 34.37 -16.43
N LYS A 95 12.63 33.50 -17.21
CA LYS A 95 12.15 33.06 -18.53
C LYS A 95 10.78 32.39 -18.44
N ILE A 96 10.61 31.45 -17.49
CA ILE A 96 9.33 30.77 -17.22
C ILE A 96 8.23 31.78 -16.85
N ARG A 97 8.50 32.71 -15.93
CA ARG A 97 7.53 33.73 -15.49
C ARG A 97 7.14 34.72 -16.59
N SER A 98 8.00 34.92 -17.59
CA SER A 98 7.73 35.77 -18.76
C SER A 98 6.98 35.08 -19.90
N SER A 99 6.69 33.78 -19.77
CA SER A 99 6.00 33.02 -20.82
C SER A 99 4.54 33.43 -20.96
N GLU A 100 4.09 33.69 -22.19
CA GLU A 100 2.68 33.95 -22.50
C GLU A 100 1.85 32.67 -22.72
N HIS A 101 2.47 31.49 -22.76
CA HIS A 101 1.72 30.23 -22.88
C HIS A 101 0.80 30.04 -21.65
N PRO A 102 -0.52 29.81 -21.82
CA PRO A 102 -1.47 29.83 -20.71
C PRO A 102 -1.12 28.87 -19.57
N LEU A 103 -0.74 27.62 -19.88
CA LEU A 103 -0.35 26.64 -18.85
C LEU A 103 0.87 27.09 -18.04
N VAL A 104 1.90 27.58 -18.72
CA VAL A 104 3.16 28.00 -18.09
C VAL A 104 2.91 29.22 -17.22
N LYS A 105 2.11 30.18 -17.73
CA LYS A 105 1.71 31.38 -17.01
C LYS A 105 0.91 31.05 -15.75
N THR A 106 -0.05 30.12 -15.83
CA THR A 106 -0.83 29.64 -14.68
C THR A 106 0.06 28.99 -13.62
N ILE A 107 0.95 28.08 -14.01
CA ILE A 107 1.87 27.43 -13.08
C ILE A 107 2.84 28.44 -12.45
N ALA A 108 3.39 29.37 -13.24
CA ALA A 108 4.28 30.42 -12.76
C ALA A 108 3.58 31.37 -11.78
N ALA A 109 2.31 31.73 -12.04
CA ALA A 109 1.50 32.54 -11.14
C ALA A 109 1.31 31.83 -9.79
N MET A 110 0.95 30.54 -9.79
CA MET A 110 0.87 29.75 -8.56
C MET A 110 2.23 29.65 -7.85
N ALA A 111 3.33 29.48 -8.58
CA ALA A 111 4.68 29.40 -7.99
C ALA A 111 5.11 30.70 -7.30
N GLY A 112 4.59 31.85 -7.74
CA GLY A 112 4.81 33.13 -7.08
C GLY A 112 3.99 33.36 -5.80
N MET A 113 3.01 32.49 -5.50
CA MET A 113 2.13 32.63 -4.34
C MET A 113 2.59 31.77 -3.17
N LYS A 114 2.54 32.33 -1.95
CA LYS A 114 2.80 31.56 -0.71
C LYS A 114 1.90 30.32 -0.58
N THR A 115 0.66 30.42 -1.03
CA THR A 115 -0.35 29.34 -1.00
C THR A 115 -0.50 28.61 -2.33
N GLY A 116 0.40 28.81 -3.29
CA GLY A 116 0.28 28.26 -4.65
C GLY A 116 0.07 26.75 -4.71
N ARG A 117 0.75 26.01 -3.82
CA ARG A 117 0.61 24.55 -3.66
C ARG A 117 -0.80 24.09 -3.25
N MET A 118 -1.65 24.99 -2.78
CA MET A 118 -3.05 24.71 -2.46
C MET A 118 -3.99 24.86 -3.66
N TYR A 119 -3.55 25.55 -4.72
CA TYR A 119 -4.31 25.63 -5.97
C TYR A 119 -3.87 24.58 -6.98
N PHE A 120 -2.62 24.12 -6.86
CA PHE A 120 -2.00 23.18 -7.78
C PHE A 120 -2.76 21.84 -7.99
N PRO A 121 -3.43 21.25 -6.97
CA PRO A 121 -4.32 20.10 -7.17
C PRO A 121 -5.40 20.30 -8.27
N PHE A 122 -5.78 21.56 -8.50
CA PHE A 122 -6.83 21.95 -9.45
C PHE A 122 -6.26 22.50 -10.77
N LEU A 123 -4.96 22.29 -11.03
CA LEU A 123 -4.26 22.86 -12.19
C LEU A 123 -4.99 22.60 -13.51
N ASP A 124 -5.44 21.37 -13.77
CA ASP A 124 -6.12 21.01 -15.01
C ASP A 124 -7.45 21.76 -15.16
N GLN A 125 -8.26 21.83 -14.10
CA GLN A 125 -9.53 22.55 -14.09
C GLN A 125 -9.34 24.07 -14.25
N ILE A 126 -8.31 24.63 -13.62
CA ILE A 126 -7.96 26.05 -13.75
C ILE A 126 -7.49 26.35 -15.17
N TYR A 127 -6.66 25.49 -15.75
CA TYR A 127 -6.17 25.63 -17.12
C TYR A 127 -7.30 25.53 -18.16
N ARG A 128 -8.28 24.65 -17.92
CA ARG A 128 -9.48 24.49 -18.77
C ARG A 128 -10.53 25.58 -18.55
N GLY A 129 -10.36 26.46 -17.56
CA GLY A 129 -11.32 27.50 -17.22
C GLY A 129 -12.59 27.00 -16.49
N GLU A 130 -12.59 25.75 -16.03
CA GLU A 130 -13.68 25.16 -15.23
C GLU A 130 -13.70 25.69 -13.79
N LEU A 131 -12.51 26.01 -13.27
CA LEU A 131 -12.32 26.67 -11.97
C LEU A 131 -11.44 27.91 -12.14
N THR A 132 -11.54 28.84 -11.20
CA THR A 132 -10.63 29.99 -11.13
C THR A 132 -9.98 30.09 -9.76
N MET A 133 -8.79 30.71 -9.71
CA MET A 133 -8.10 30.98 -8.45
C MET A 133 -9.00 31.75 -7.47
N GLU A 134 -9.78 32.73 -7.95
CA GLU A 134 -10.69 33.51 -7.11
C GLU A 134 -11.82 32.67 -6.53
N THR A 135 -12.37 31.71 -7.27
CA THR A 135 -13.40 30.79 -6.73
C THR A 135 -12.86 29.83 -5.67
N ILE A 136 -11.57 29.50 -5.72
CA ILE A 136 -10.92 28.57 -4.79
C ILE A 136 -10.38 29.29 -3.55
N LYS A 137 -10.02 30.57 -3.68
CA LYS A 137 -9.39 31.39 -2.63
C LYS A 137 -10.09 31.36 -1.26
N PRO A 138 -11.43 31.39 -1.14
CA PRO A 138 -12.10 31.29 0.16
C PRO A 138 -11.85 29.95 0.86
N LEU A 139 -11.68 28.87 0.09
CA LEU A 139 -11.42 27.52 0.61
C LEU A 139 -9.97 27.34 1.05
N VAL A 140 -9.04 28.04 0.39
CA VAL A 140 -7.61 28.01 0.72
C VAL A 140 -7.28 28.87 1.94
N ALA A 141 -8.01 29.96 2.17
CA ALA A 141 -7.83 30.83 3.33
C ALA A 141 -8.05 30.10 4.67
N ASN A 142 -8.89 29.06 4.66
CA ASN A 142 -9.03 28.11 5.76
C ASN A 142 -8.80 26.71 5.21
N GLU A 143 -7.54 26.33 5.04
CA GLU A 143 -7.14 25.04 4.47
C GLU A 143 -7.58 23.82 5.29
N ASN A 144 -7.99 24.05 6.55
CA ASN A 144 -8.58 23.05 7.43
C ASN A 144 -10.12 23.06 7.35
N SER A 145 -10.67 23.79 6.38
CA SER A 145 -12.09 23.77 6.09
C SER A 145 -12.46 22.48 5.37
N ARG A 146 -13.64 21.98 5.76
CA ARG A 146 -14.31 20.91 5.04
C ARG A 146 -14.50 21.26 3.55
N GLY A 147 -14.75 22.52 3.21
CA GLY A 147 -14.99 22.94 1.83
C GLY A 147 -13.81 22.68 0.89
N TYR A 148 -12.57 22.84 1.37
CA TYR A 148 -11.39 22.50 0.57
C TYR A 148 -11.29 20.99 0.32
N PHE A 149 -11.55 20.17 1.34
CA PHE A 149 -11.62 18.71 1.19
C PHE A 149 -12.72 18.28 0.21
N SER A 150 -13.92 18.88 0.31
CA SER A 150 -15.03 18.64 -0.62
C SER A 150 -14.64 18.94 -2.07
N LEU A 151 -13.89 20.02 -2.30
CA LEU A 151 -13.42 20.37 -3.63
C LEU A 151 -12.41 19.35 -4.18
N LEU A 152 -11.45 18.91 -3.36
CA LEU A 152 -10.50 17.85 -3.75
C LEU A 152 -11.24 16.56 -4.17
N VAL A 153 -12.23 16.14 -3.37
CA VAL A 153 -13.06 14.96 -3.67
C VAL A 153 -13.80 15.13 -4.99
N LYS A 154 -14.48 16.28 -5.18
CA LYS A 154 -15.21 16.57 -6.42
C LYS A 154 -14.31 16.56 -7.65
N THR A 155 -13.13 17.19 -7.56
CA THR A 155 -12.15 17.19 -8.65
C THR A 155 -11.65 15.78 -8.94
N ARG A 156 -11.41 14.95 -7.91
CA ARG A 156 -10.96 13.57 -8.10
C ARG A 156 -12.00 12.71 -8.80
N ILE A 157 -13.27 12.82 -8.44
CA ILE A 157 -14.38 12.11 -9.09
C ILE A 157 -14.47 12.50 -10.58
N SER A 158 -14.39 13.81 -10.88
CA SER A 158 -14.39 14.30 -12.26
C SER A 158 -13.19 13.77 -13.07
N TYR A 159 -12.00 13.70 -12.46
CA TYR A 159 -10.83 13.11 -13.11
C TYR A 159 -10.99 11.61 -13.33
N ALA A 160 -11.59 10.89 -12.39
CA ALA A 160 -11.81 9.45 -12.54
C ALA A 160 -12.71 9.13 -13.75
N GLU A 161 -13.81 9.87 -13.93
CA GLU A 161 -14.68 9.74 -15.11
C GLU A 161 -13.92 10.01 -16.40
N ARG A 162 -13.14 11.10 -16.44
CA ARG A 162 -12.32 11.47 -17.61
C ARG A 162 -11.27 10.42 -17.93
N MET A 163 -10.58 9.90 -16.92
CA MET A 163 -9.57 8.85 -17.06
C MET A 163 -10.18 7.55 -17.59
N GLN A 164 -11.40 7.19 -17.19
CA GLN A 164 -12.11 6.05 -17.77
C GLN A 164 -12.40 6.23 -19.26
N ASN A 165 -12.55 7.48 -19.72
CA ASN A 165 -12.74 7.84 -21.12
C ASN A 165 -11.41 8.09 -21.87
N GLY A 166 -10.26 7.71 -21.29
CA GLY A 166 -8.94 7.81 -21.93
C GLY A 166 -8.24 9.16 -21.81
N ASP A 167 -8.77 10.09 -21.02
CA ASP A 167 -8.11 11.38 -20.74
C ASP A 167 -6.96 11.21 -19.73
N THR A 168 -6.01 12.15 -19.74
CA THR A 168 -4.88 12.22 -18.82
C THR A 168 -4.83 13.59 -18.12
N PRO A 169 -5.67 13.81 -17.09
CA PRO A 169 -5.69 15.09 -16.37
C PRO A 169 -4.31 15.45 -15.79
N MET A 170 -3.96 16.73 -15.80
CA MET A 170 -2.72 17.20 -15.22
C MET A 170 -2.73 17.13 -13.69
N ALA A 171 -1.55 16.91 -13.09
CA ALA A 171 -1.32 16.94 -11.64
C ALA A 171 -2.21 15.99 -10.79
N VAL A 172 -2.68 14.87 -11.37
CA VAL A 172 -3.47 13.85 -10.66
C VAL A 172 -2.77 13.37 -9.39
N HIS A 173 -1.45 13.10 -9.45
CA HIS A 173 -0.70 12.66 -8.28
C HIS A 173 -0.70 13.71 -7.15
N VAL A 174 -0.55 15.00 -7.47
CA VAL A 174 -0.59 16.09 -6.47
C VAL A 174 -1.99 16.20 -5.85
N LEU A 175 -3.04 16.08 -6.67
CA LEU A 175 -4.41 16.03 -6.18
C LEU A 175 -4.61 14.87 -5.22
N THR A 176 -4.20 13.66 -5.60
CA THR A 176 -4.33 12.45 -4.77
C THR A 176 -3.56 12.59 -3.45
N SER A 177 -2.30 13.00 -3.49
CA SER A 177 -1.50 13.18 -2.25
C SER A 177 -2.10 14.26 -1.35
N LYS A 178 -2.63 15.36 -1.90
CA LYS A 178 -3.27 16.41 -1.11
C LYS A 178 -4.60 15.94 -0.50
N LEU A 179 -5.40 15.20 -1.27
CA LEU A 179 -6.65 14.59 -0.80
C LEU A 179 -6.37 13.62 0.36
N GLN A 180 -5.35 12.77 0.23
CA GLN A 180 -4.93 11.87 1.28
C GLN A 180 -4.46 12.60 2.54
N SER A 181 -3.57 13.58 2.39
CA SER A 181 -3.09 14.39 3.52
C SER A 181 -4.25 15.04 4.27
N LYS A 182 -5.24 15.62 3.56
CA LYS A 182 -6.39 16.28 4.20
C LYS A 182 -7.42 15.30 4.76
N ALA A 183 -7.60 14.12 4.16
CA ALA A 183 -8.38 13.03 4.76
C ALA A 183 -7.81 12.63 6.13
N ILE A 184 -6.49 12.46 6.20
CA ILE A 184 -5.78 12.04 7.41
C ILE A 184 -5.84 13.15 8.47
N GLU A 185 -5.38 14.34 8.11
CA GLU A 185 -5.24 15.48 9.02
C GLU A 185 -6.58 15.92 9.63
N LEU A 186 -7.63 16.04 8.81
CA LEU A 186 -8.87 16.69 9.25
C LEU A 186 -9.87 15.73 9.90
N PHE A 187 -9.77 14.43 9.62
CA PHE A 187 -10.79 13.47 10.00
C PHE A 187 -10.22 12.21 10.65
N ILE A 188 -9.28 11.52 10.02
CA ILE A 188 -8.81 10.21 10.52
C ILE A 188 -8.08 10.38 11.84
N ASN A 189 -7.16 11.35 11.94
CA ASN A 189 -6.45 11.64 13.18
C ASN A 189 -7.41 11.99 14.32
N GLU A 190 -8.46 12.78 14.04
CA GLU A 190 -9.46 13.16 15.03
C GLU A 190 -10.27 11.96 15.56
N ILE A 191 -10.78 11.10 14.67
CA ILE A 191 -11.58 9.93 15.08
C ILE A 191 -10.72 8.82 15.70
N ASN A 192 -9.44 8.75 15.34
CA ASN A 192 -8.47 7.83 15.92
C ASN A 192 -8.00 8.30 17.30
N ALA A 193 -7.82 9.62 17.50
CA ALA A 193 -7.48 10.17 18.81
C ALA A 193 -8.55 9.85 19.86
N LEU A 194 -9.80 9.71 19.42
CA LEU A 194 -10.95 9.33 20.25
C LEU A 194 -11.23 7.81 20.27
N HIS A 195 -10.22 6.95 20.03
CA HIS A 195 -10.44 5.50 19.94
C HIS A 195 -10.95 4.84 21.23
N ASP A 196 -10.67 5.43 22.39
CA ASP A 196 -11.15 4.99 23.71
C ASP A 196 -12.54 5.55 24.07
N GLU A 197 -13.06 6.50 23.28
CA GLU A 197 -14.40 7.07 23.50
C GLU A 197 -15.48 6.04 23.17
N ARG A 198 -16.36 5.79 24.14
CA ARG A 198 -17.44 4.79 24.03
C ARG A 198 -18.67 5.37 23.33
N ASP A 199 -18.89 6.68 23.45
CA ASP A 199 -19.98 7.35 22.74
C ASP A 199 -19.59 7.61 21.28
N LEU A 200 -20.17 6.81 20.38
CA LEU A 200 -19.91 6.89 18.94
C LEU A 200 -20.36 8.22 18.32
N SER A 201 -21.29 8.94 18.95
CA SER A 201 -21.72 10.27 18.49
C SER A 201 -20.64 11.33 18.78
N VAL A 202 -19.96 11.21 19.91
CA VAL A 202 -18.82 12.06 20.27
C VAL A 202 -17.61 11.70 19.41
N ARG A 203 -17.24 10.42 19.39
CA ARG A 203 -16.07 9.92 18.65
C ARG A 203 -16.08 10.31 17.17
N PHE A 204 -17.23 10.14 16.52
CA PHE A 204 -17.34 10.31 15.08
C PHE A 204 -18.07 11.60 14.67
N ARG A 205 -18.21 12.56 15.59
CA ARG A 205 -18.80 13.88 15.30
C ARG A 205 -18.12 14.56 14.12
N ARG A 206 -16.80 14.39 13.97
CA ARG A 206 -16.05 14.99 12.85
C ARG A 206 -16.45 14.48 11.47
N LEU A 207 -17.09 13.33 11.39
CA LEU A 207 -17.60 12.76 10.14
C LEU A 207 -19.00 13.28 9.79
N GLU A 208 -19.64 14.04 10.68
CA GLU A 208 -21.01 14.50 10.47
C GLU A 208 -21.13 15.46 9.29
N GLY A 209 -22.18 15.23 8.52
CA GLY A 209 -22.50 15.97 7.31
C GLY A 209 -21.68 15.56 6.09
N LEU A 210 -20.58 14.79 6.20
CA LEU A 210 -19.82 14.31 5.03
C LEU A 210 -20.73 13.53 4.08
N SER A 211 -20.55 13.76 2.77
CA SER A 211 -21.24 13.00 1.73
C SER A 211 -20.73 11.56 1.67
N VAL A 212 -21.50 10.69 1.00
CA VAL A 212 -21.10 9.30 0.80
C VAL A 212 -19.78 9.20 0.01
N GLN A 213 -19.57 10.06 -0.97
CA GLN A 213 -18.32 10.12 -1.73
C GLN A 213 -17.16 10.63 -0.88
N GLU A 214 -17.39 11.63 -0.03
CA GLU A 214 -16.37 12.14 0.91
C GLU A 214 -15.93 11.04 1.88
N LEU A 215 -16.87 10.28 2.45
CA LEU A 215 -16.59 9.14 3.31
C LEU A 215 -15.87 8.00 2.57
N TYR A 216 -16.20 7.78 1.30
CA TYR A 216 -15.51 6.81 0.46
C TYR A 216 -14.03 7.17 0.26
N TYR A 217 -13.74 8.40 -0.16
CA TYR A 217 -12.36 8.86 -0.30
C TYR A 217 -11.64 8.94 1.04
N LEU A 218 -12.35 9.22 2.13
CA LEU A 218 -11.79 9.13 3.47
C LEU A 218 -11.31 7.70 3.78
N ALA A 219 -12.10 6.68 3.43
CA ALA A 219 -11.72 5.29 3.59
C ALA A 219 -10.49 4.95 2.72
N VAL A 220 -10.59 5.09 1.40
CA VAL A 220 -9.55 4.60 0.48
C VAL A 220 -8.25 5.40 0.54
N MET A 221 -8.28 6.68 0.90
CA MET A 221 -7.05 7.46 1.09
C MET A 221 -6.44 7.22 2.47
N GLY A 222 -7.25 6.80 3.43
CA GLY A 222 -6.89 6.60 4.82
C GLY A 222 -6.44 5.21 5.19
N GLU A 223 -6.41 4.26 4.25
CA GLU A 223 -6.21 2.83 4.48
C GLU A 223 -5.10 2.51 5.50
N GLU A 224 -3.93 3.14 5.37
CA GLU A 224 -2.76 2.88 6.22
C GLU A 224 -2.87 3.45 7.64
N GLU A 225 -3.59 4.56 7.82
CA GLU A 225 -3.73 5.23 9.12
C GLU A 225 -5.07 4.91 9.80
N MET A 226 -5.99 4.24 9.11
CA MET A 226 -7.33 3.99 9.62
C MET A 226 -7.33 2.85 10.63
N TYR A 227 -7.79 3.13 11.86
CA TYR A 227 -7.97 2.05 12.83
C TYR A 227 -9.16 1.19 12.44
N THR A 228 -9.09 -0.11 12.72
CA THR A 228 -10.21 -1.05 12.49
C THR A 228 -11.52 -0.50 13.04
N SER A 229 -11.53 -0.01 14.29
CA SER A 229 -12.74 0.54 14.93
C SER A 229 -13.22 1.83 14.26
N SER A 230 -12.31 2.64 13.72
CA SER A 230 -12.65 3.85 12.96
C SER A 230 -13.32 3.52 11.63
N PHE A 231 -12.88 2.47 10.93
CA PHE A 231 -13.57 2.00 9.73
C PHE A 231 -14.91 1.33 10.05
N VAL A 232 -14.89 0.28 10.88
CA VAL A 232 -16.03 -0.62 11.14
C VAL A 232 -17.17 0.07 11.89
N SER A 233 -16.87 0.93 12.86
CA SER A 233 -17.90 1.63 13.66
C SER A 233 -18.13 3.08 13.21
N GLY A 234 -17.20 3.64 12.44
CA GLY A 234 -17.21 5.04 12.03
C GLY A 234 -17.61 5.24 10.57
N VAL A 235 -16.66 5.01 9.67
CA VAL A 235 -16.75 5.38 8.25
C VAL A 235 -17.71 4.48 7.48
N TYR A 236 -17.53 3.15 7.54
CA TYR A 236 -18.31 2.20 6.76
C TYR A 236 -19.82 2.25 7.05
N PRO A 237 -20.28 2.26 8.33
CA PRO A 237 -21.71 2.40 8.62
C PRO A 237 -22.32 3.71 8.12
N ARG A 238 -21.55 4.80 8.12
CA ARG A 238 -22.00 6.10 7.60
C ARG A 238 -22.12 6.11 6.09
N ILE A 239 -21.22 5.43 5.37
CA ILE A 239 -21.35 5.17 3.92
C ILE A 239 -22.67 4.43 3.66
N MET A 240 -22.88 3.29 4.33
CA MET A 240 -24.07 2.46 4.12
C MET A 240 -25.36 3.20 4.48
N LYS A 241 -25.38 3.96 5.58
CA LYS A 241 -26.51 4.79 5.99
C LYS A 241 -26.79 5.91 4.99
N GLY A 242 -25.75 6.57 4.49
CA GLY A 242 -25.86 7.68 3.54
C GLY A 242 -26.34 7.26 2.14
N LEU A 243 -26.35 5.96 1.83
CA LEU A 243 -27.00 5.44 0.62
C LEU A 243 -28.53 5.39 0.75
N HIS A 244 -29.11 5.66 1.93
CA HIS A 244 -30.56 5.76 2.17
C HIS A 244 -31.36 4.54 1.68
N GLY A 245 -30.82 3.33 1.85
CA GLY A 245 -31.45 2.09 1.39
C GLY A 245 -31.29 1.80 -0.10
N SER A 246 -30.59 2.67 -0.85
CA SER A 246 -30.12 2.35 -2.20
C SER A 246 -29.15 1.19 -2.16
N LYS A 247 -29.10 0.43 -3.26
CA LYS A 247 -28.15 -0.66 -3.44
C LYS A 247 -26.71 -0.15 -3.41
N SER A 248 -25.81 -0.98 -2.92
CA SER A 248 -24.41 -0.63 -2.66
C SER A 248 -23.61 -0.35 -3.93
N ASP A 249 -24.06 -0.81 -5.11
CA ASP A 249 -23.45 -0.47 -6.40
C ASP A 249 -23.60 1.03 -6.73
N LYS A 250 -24.58 1.71 -6.14
CA LYS A 250 -24.72 3.15 -6.29
C LYS A 250 -23.47 3.89 -5.85
N LEU A 251 -22.78 3.42 -4.81
CA LEU A 251 -21.51 3.97 -4.38
C LEU A 251 -20.47 3.90 -5.51
N MET A 252 -20.35 2.74 -6.17
CA MET A 252 -19.42 2.54 -7.28
C MET A 252 -19.73 3.45 -8.47
N GLN A 253 -21.01 3.70 -8.74
CA GLN A 253 -21.42 4.65 -9.78
C GLN A 253 -21.05 6.09 -9.42
N LEU A 254 -21.30 6.52 -8.16
CA LEU A 254 -21.07 7.88 -7.69
C LEU A 254 -19.60 8.30 -7.71
N VAL A 255 -18.69 7.34 -7.64
CA VAL A 255 -17.23 7.57 -7.67
C VAL A 255 -16.60 7.09 -8.98
N HIS A 256 -17.40 6.74 -9.99
CA HIS A 256 -16.94 6.20 -11.27
C HIS A 256 -15.94 5.04 -11.10
N LYS A 257 -16.21 4.11 -10.17
CA LYS A 257 -15.34 2.99 -9.81
C LYS A 257 -13.89 3.42 -9.47
N ASP A 258 -13.63 4.68 -9.13
CA ASP A 258 -12.28 5.10 -8.74
C ASP A 258 -11.85 4.40 -7.46
N TYR A 259 -10.64 3.85 -7.40
CA TYR A 259 -10.14 3.06 -6.25
C TYR A 259 -11.04 1.89 -5.79
N TYR A 260 -11.94 1.38 -6.63
CA TYR A 260 -12.91 0.35 -6.20
C TYR A 260 -12.24 -0.92 -5.66
N ARG A 261 -11.11 -1.36 -6.24
CA ARG A 261 -10.35 -2.52 -5.74
C ARG A 261 -9.89 -2.32 -4.31
N LYS A 262 -9.31 -1.14 -4.03
CA LYS A 262 -8.88 -0.74 -2.70
C LYS A 262 -10.05 -0.74 -1.72
N PHE A 263 -11.22 -0.22 -2.11
CA PHE A 263 -12.40 -0.28 -1.26
C PHE A 263 -12.89 -1.72 -1.01
N VAL A 264 -12.95 -2.57 -2.03
CA VAL A 264 -13.31 -3.99 -1.90
C VAL A 264 -12.33 -4.73 -0.98
N LYS A 265 -11.03 -4.48 -1.15
CA LYS A 265 -9.96 -5.00 -0.29
C LYS A 265 -10.14 -4.52 1.16
N MET A 266 -10.39 -3.23 1.40
CA MET A 266 -10.65 -2.72 2.75
C MET A 266 -11.87 -3.39 3.37
N CYS A 267 -12.97 -3.52 2.63
CA CYS A 267 -14.15 -4.26 3.09
C CYS A 267 -13.83 -5.73 3.40
N ALA A 268 -12.97 -6.39 2.62
CA ALA A 268 -12.55 -7.76 2.88
C ALA A 268 -11.68 -7.86 4.15
N ALA A 269 -10.68 -6.98 4.26
CA ALA A 269 -9.75 -6.91 5.38
C ALA A 269 -10.46 -6.63 6.71
N TYR A 270 -11.52 -5.81 6.68
CA TYR A 270 -12.34 -5.50 7.84
C TYR A 270 -13.63 -6.31 7.92
N ASN A 271 -13.74 -7.43 7.19
CA ASN A 271 -14.87 -8.36 7.26
C ASN A 271 -16.26 -7.71 7.06
N THR A 272 -16.35 -6.68 6.21
CA THR A 272 -17.59 -6.02 5.79
C THR A 272 -17.95 -6.25 4.32
N LEU A 273 -17.12 -6.97 3.56
CA LEU A 273 -17.35 -7.23 2.13
C LEU A 273 -18.66 -7.99 1.88
N ASP A 274 -18.94 -9.04 2.64
CA ASP A 274 -20.20 -9.78 2.50
C ASP A 274 -21.43 -8.90 2.72
N HIS A 275 -21.41 -8.04 3.74
CA HIS A 275 -22.49 -7.08 3.96
C HIS A 275 -22.61 -6.08 2.79
N PHE A 276 -21.48 -5.62 2.24
CA PHE A 276 -21.48 -4.73 1.08
C PHE A 276 -22.07 -5.41 -0.17
N LEU A 277 -21.66 -6.65 -0.46
CA LEU A 277 -22.12 -7.42 -1.62
C LEU A 277 -23.57 -7.86 -1.50
N LYS A 278 -24.06 -8.24 -0.30
CA LYS A 278 -25.47 -8.59 -0.07
C LYS A 278 -26.44 -7.44 -0.31
N ASN A 279 -25.96 -6.19 -0.18
CA ASN A 279 -26.74 -4.99 -0.49
C ASN A 279 -26.63 -4.58 -1.97
N MET A 280 -26.09 -5.44 -2.84
CA MET A 280 -25.97 -5.23 -4.29
C MET A 280 -26.87 -6.20 -5.04
N ASP A 281 -27.41 -5.79 -6.20
CA ASP A 281 -28.13 -6.73 -7.07
C ASP A 281 -27.15 -7.73 -7.73
N ASP A 282 -27.59 -8.97 -7.92
CA ASP A 282 -26.71 -10.07 -8.33
C ASP A 282 -25.90 -9.77 -9.61
N PRO A 283 -26.47 -9.26 -10.71
CA PRO A 283 -25.69 -8.94 -11.91
C PRO A 283 -24.59 -7.90 -11.65
N ARG A 284 -24.84 -6.93 -10.77
CA ARG A 284 -23.86 -5.88 -10.42
C ARG A 284 -22.78 -6.41 -9.49
N LYS A 285 -23.17 -7.28 -8.55
CA LYS A 285 -22.25 -8.00 -7.66
C LYS A 285 -21.28 -8.86 -8.47
N GLU A 286 -21.80 -9.61 -9.44
CA GLU A 286 -21.00 -10.45 -10.34
C GLU A 286 -20.08 -9.60 -11.23
N GLU A 287 -20.59 -8.51 -11.82
CA GLU A 287 -19.80 -7.56 -12.61
C GLU A 287 -18.63 -6.97 -11.79
N LEU A 288 -18.91 -6.52 -10.56
CA LEU A 288 -17.91 -5.94 -9.67
C LEU A 288 -16.81 -6.95 -9.36
N MET A 289 -17.16 -8.17 -8.94
CA MET A 289 -16.19 -9.19 -8.54
C MET A 289 -15.41 -9.76 -9.74
N THR A 290 -16.04 -9.84 -10.92
CA THR A 290 -15.36 -10.17 -12.19
C THR A 290 -14.32 -9.11 -12.56
N THR A 291 -14.70 -7.83 -12.46
CA THR A 291 -13.79 -6.72 -12.73
C THR A 291 -12.68 -6.67 -11.69
N PHE A 292 -12.99 -6.96 -10.42
CA PHE A 292 -12.05 -7.03 -9.29
C PHE A 292 -10.91 -8.04 -9.49
N VAL A 293 -11.02 -9.00 -10.41
CA VAL A 293 -9.92 -9.95 -10.71
C VAL A 293 -9.39 -9.84 -12.15
N THR A 294 -9.90 -8.91 -12.95
CA THR A 294 -9.50 -8.74 -14.36
C THR A 294 -8.45 -7.65 -14.53
N GLY A 295 -7.45 -7.84 -15.40
CA GLY A 295 -6.48 -6.79 -15.76
C GLY A 295 -5.39 -6.55 -14.72
N LEU A 296 -5.14 -7.52 -13.83
CA LEU A 296 -4.12 -7.44 -12.78
C LEU A 296 -2.70 -7.35 -13.34
N GLU A 297 -2.51 -7.82 -14.58
CA GLU A 297 -1.25 -7.79 -15.30
C GLU A 297 -0.94 -6.44 -15.96
N LYS A 298 -1.91 -5.53 -15.99
CA LYS A 298 -1.78 -4.20 -16.61
C LYS A 298 -1.25 -3.15 -15.65
N THR A 299 -1.22 -3.44 -14.35
CA THR A 299 -0.70 -2.54 -13.33
C THR A 299 0.83 -2.66 -13.23
N GLY A 300 1.49 -1.57 -12.80
CA GLY A 300 2.94 -1.56 -12.63
C GLY A 300 3.41 -2.40 -11.43
N SER A 301 2.62 -2.46 -10.36
CA SER A 301 2.92 -3.21 -9.13
C SER A 301 2.14 -4.53 -9.05
N LEU A 302 2.45 -5.36 -8.05
CA LEU A 302 1.70 -6.57 -7.72
C LEU A 302 0.57 -6.31 -6.71
N GLU A 303 0.41 -5.07 -6.25
CA GLU A 303 -0.53 -4.69 -5.18
C GLU A 303 -1.95 -5.19 -5.47
N ASP A 304 -2.47 -4.93 -6.66
CA ASP A 304 -3.81 -5.38 -7.07
C ASP A 304 -3.96 -6.92 -7.04
N ALA A 305 -2.92 -7.67 -7.41
CA ALA A 305 -2.97 -9.14 -7.41
C ALA A 305 -2.91 -9.71 -5.99
N VAL A 306 -2.09 -9.10 -5.13
CA VAL A 306 -2.03 -9.41 -3.69
C VAL A 306 -3.37 -9.10 -3.03
N ASP A 307 -3.94 -7.93 -3.29
CA ASP A 307 -5.24 -7.50 -2.78
C ASP A 307 -6.36 -8.47 -3.17
N VAL A 308 -6.31 -9.01 -4.38
CA VAL A 308 -7.25 -10.05 -4.85
C VAL A 308 -7.05 -11.35 -4.10
N ALA A 309 -5.81 -11.82 -3.95
CA ALA A 309 -5.50 -13.03 -3.19
C ALA A 309 -6.02 -12.90 -1.76
N ASP A 310 -5.74 -11.77 -1.11
CA ASP A 310 -6.16 -11.46 0.25
C ASP A 310 -7.67 -11.37 0.42
N ALA A 311 -8.35 -10.69 -0.50
CA ALA A 311 -9.80 -10.55 -0.43
C ALA A 311 -10.52 -11.89 -0.63
N TYR A 312 -9.99 -12.78 -1.46
CA TYR A 312 -10.61 -14.08 -1.75
C TYR A 312 -10.81 -14.93 -0.49
N GLY A 313 -9.83 -14.93 0.42
CA GLY A 313 -9.91 -15.63 1.71
C GLY A 313 -10.98 -15.10 2.67
N SER A 314 -11.58 -13.95 2.36
CA SER A 314 -12.60 -13.26 3.18
C SER A 314 -14.01 -13.30 2.57
N ILE A 315 -14.17 -13.84 1.37
CA ILE A 315 -15.49 -14.00 0.74
C ILE A 315 -16.07 -15.30 1.25
N TYR A 316 -17.24 -15.32 1.90
CA TYR A 316 -17.85 -16.58 2.35
C TYR A 316 -18.89 -17.14 1.38
N ASP A 317 -19.40 -16.30 0.49
CA ASP A 317 -20.33 -16.70 -0.56
C ASP A 317 -19.64 -17.63 -1.59
N MET A 318 -20.09 -18.89 -1.62
CA MET A 318 -19.52 -19.92 -2.51
C MET A 318 -19.75 -19.60 -4.00
N GLY A 319 -20.86 -18.94 -4.34
CA GLY A 319 -21.15 -18.52 -5.72
C GLY A 319 -20.15 -17.47 -6.20
N ILE A 320 -19.85 -16.48 -5.36
CA ILE A 320 -18.84 -15.45 -5.66
C ILE A 320 -17.42 -16.03 -5.70
N ARG A 321 -17.06 -16.95 -4.79
CA ARG A 321 -15.76 -17.64 -4.88
C ARG A 321 -15.60 -18.37 -6.20
N LYS A 322 -16.63 -19.14 -6.60
CA LYS A 322 -16.63 -19.85 -7.88
C LYS A 322 -16.49 -18.88 -9.05
N LEU A 323 -17.28 -17.80 -9.08
CA LEU A 323 -17.20 -16.78 -10.12
C LEU A 323 -15.78 -16.21 -10.26
N ILE A 324 -15.13 -15.88 -9.14
CA ILE A 324 -13.76 -15.34 -9.14
C ILE A 324 -12.77 -16.37 -9.67
N LEU A 325 -12.87 -17.63 -9.23
CA LEU A 325 -12.00 -18.71 -9.70
C LEU A 325 -12.17 -18.94 -11.21
N ASP A 326 -13.41 -19.03 -11.70
CA ASP A 326 -13.73 -19.21 -13.11
C ASP A 326 -13.15 -18.05 -13.94
N GLN A 327 -13.27 -16.81 -13.45
CA GLN A 327 -12.72 -15.64 -14.12
C GLN A 327 -11.17 -15.64 -14.12
N VAL A 328 -10.52 -16.07 -13.04
CA VAL A 328 -9.07 -16.22 -12.97
C VAL A 328 -8.57 -17.24 -13.99
N GLN A 329 -9.27 -18.38 -14.12
CA GLN A 329 -8.93 -19.41 -15.12
C GLN A 329 -9.11 -18.91 -16.55
N LEU A 330 -10.20 -18.17 -16.80
CA LEU A 330 -10.43 -17.52 -18.09
C LEU A 330 -9.29 -16.56 -18.44
N LYS A 331 -8.88 -15.70 -17.50
CA LYS A 331 -7.77 -14.75 -17.71
C LYS A 331 -6.43 -15.44 -17.87
N LEU A 332 -6.17 -16.54 -17.16
CA LEU A 332 -4.97 -17.35 -17.36
C LEU A 332 -4.89 -17.84 -18.82
N ASN A 333 -5.97 -18.41 -19.36
CA ASN A 333 -6.03 -18.90 -20.74
C ASN A 333 -5.84 -17.76 -21.78
N GLU A 334 -6.45 -16.60 -21.55
CA GLU A 334 -6.23 -15.41 -22.38
C GLU A 334 -4.75 -14.98 -22.38
N THR A 335 -4.10 -14.95 -21.22
CA THR A 335 -2.68 -14.54 -21.11
C THR A 335 -1.72 -15.53 -21.79
N HIS A 336 -2.07 -16.81 -21.85
CA HIS A 336 -1.35 -17.79 -22.68
C HIS A 336 -1.49 -17.47 -24.17
N SER A 337 -2.71 -17.20 -24.63
CA SER A 337 -2.98 -16.86 -26.03
C SER A 337 -2.27 -15.57 -26.47
N LEU A 338 -2.21 -14.57 -25.59
CA LEU A 338 -1.56 -13.28 -25.82
C LEU A 338 -0.04 -13.30 -25.55
N ARG A 339 0.52 -14.44 -25.12
CA ARG A 339 1.93 -14.57 -24.68
C ARG A 339 2.34 -13.52 -23.63
N ASN A 340 1.38 -13.10 -22.79
CA ASN A 340 1.64 -12.16 -21.70
C ASN A 340 2.20 -12.89 -20.49
N ARG A 341 3.54 -12.94 -20.39
CA ARG A 341 4.24 -13.67 -19.32
C ARG A 341 3.91 -13.18 -17.92
N ARG A 342 3.79 -11.86 -17.71
CA ARG A 342 3.41 -11.28 -16.41
C ARG A 342 2.01 -11.77 -16.02
N GLY A 343 1.07 -11.73 -16.96
CA GLY A 343 -0.28 -12.24 -16.74
C GLY A 343 -0.31 -13.74 -16.43
N GLN A 344 0.46 -14.54 -17.16
CA GLN A 344 0.55 -15.98 -16.90
C GLN A 344 1.02 -16.26 -15.47
N ASN A 345 2.10 -15.60 -15.02
CA ASN A 345 2.58 -15.75 -13.64
C ASN A 345 1.50 -15.36 -12.63
N ILE A 346 0.90 -14.16 -12.76
CA ILE A 346 -0.11 -13.66 -11.81
C ILE A 346 -1.32 -14.60 -11.73
N TYR A 347 -1.93 -14.92 -12.87
CA TYR A 347 -3.15 -15.71 -12.90
C TYR A 347 -2.91 -17.19 -12.59
N HIS A 348 -1.73 -17.74 -12.89
CA HIS A 348 -1.36 -19.10 -12.48
C HIS A 348 -1.27 -19.19 -10.96
N LEU A 349 -0.56 -18.25 -10.31
CA LEU A 349 -0.46 -18.21 -8.86
C LEU A 349 -1.82 -18.07 -8.19
N LEU A 350 -2.66 -17.13 -8.66
CA LEU A 350 -4.02 -16.97 -8.12
C LEU A 350 -4.85 -18.24 -8.29
N ASN A 351 -4.82 -18.88 -9.47
CA ASN A 351 -5.55 -20.12 -9.71
C ASN A 351 -5.12 -21.22 -8.72
N THR A 352 -3.81 -21.46 -8.58
CA THR A 352 -3.27 -22.48 -7.68
C THR A 352 -3.62 -22.20 -6.23
N ILE A 353 -3.51 -20.95 -5.78
CA ILE A 353 -3.88 -20.52 -4.43
C ILE A 353 -5.37 -20.77 -4.17
N PHE A 354 -6.25 -20.36 -5.09
CA PHE A 354 -7.70 -20.48 -4.93
C PHE A 354 -8.17 -21.93 -4.96
N GLN A 355 -7.57 -22.77 -5.81
CA GLN A 355 -7.85 -24.20 -5.84
C GLN A 355 -7.42 -24.91 -4.57
N SER A 356 -6.30 -24.49 -3.94
CA SER A 356 -5.80 -25.08 -2.69
C SER A 356 -6.69 -24.81 -1.47
N MET A 357 -7.57 -23.81 -1.54
CA MET A 357 -8.53 -23.53 -0.49
C MET A 357 -9.73 -24.48 -0.47
N ASP A 358 -10.03 -25.10 -1.60
CA ASP A 358 -11.09 -26.08 -1.67
C ASP A 358 -10.58 -27.39 -1.04
N SER A 359 -11.16 -27.78 0.09
CA SER A 359 -10.77 -28.99 0.81
C SER A 359 -11.00 -30.28 0.02
N SER A 360 -11.78 -30.24 -1.08
CA SER A 360 -11.94 -31.37 -2.00
C SER A 360 -10.75 -31.52 -2.95
N ASN A 361 -9.95 -30.46 -3.13
CA ASN A 361 -8.74 -30.48 -3.94
C ASN A 361 -7.54 -30.89 -3.06
N THR A 362 -6.77 -31.88 -3.51
CA THR A 362 -5.53 -32.33 -2.85
C THR A 362 -4.33 -31.54 -3.35
N VAL A 363 -4.45 -30.22 -3.49
CA VAL A 363 -3.35 -29.37 -3.98
C VAL A 363 -2.39 -29.09 -2.83
N ASP A 364 -1.18 -29.67 -2.91
CA ASP A 364 -0.08 -29.23 -2.05
C ASP A 364 0.56 -27.99 -2.65
N ILE A 365 0.07 -26.84 -2.20
CA ILE A 365 0.52 -25.53 -2.64
C ILE A 365 2.02 -25.30 -2.44
N THR A 366 2.64 -25.95 -1.46
CA THR A 366 4.06 -25.76 -1.17
C THR A 366 4.92 -26.40 -2.25
N THR A 367 4.48 -27.57 -2.72
CA THR A 367 5.10 -28.29 -3.84
C THR A 367 4.83 -27.59 -5.16
N GLU A 368 3.58 -27.23 -5.46
CA GLU A 368 3.19 -26.60 -6.73
C GLU A 368 3.83 -25.23 -6.96
N LEU A 369 3.90 -24.40 -5.91
CA LEU A 369 4.51 -23.06 -6.00
C LEU A 369 6.00 -23.07 -5.65
N GLY A 370 6.54 -24.21 -5.23
CA GLY A 370 7.89 -24.34 -4.72
C GLY A 370 8.17 -23.47 -3.49
N ILE A 371 7.17 -23.05 -2.72
CA ILE A 371 7.37 -22.20 -1.53
C ILE A 371 7.69 -23.03 -0.28
N ASN A 372 8.24 -22.39 0.75
CA ASN A 372 8.49 -23.03 2.04
C ASN A 372 7.20 -23.61 2.63
N PRO A 373 7.26 -24.70 3.42
CA PRO A 373 6.07 -25.32 3.98
C PRO A 373 5.22 -24.31 4.77
N VAL A 374 3.97 -24.07 4.37
CA VAL A 374 3.07 -23.10 5.06
C VAL A 374 2.21 -23.75 6.14
N TYR A 375 2.17 -25.08 6.20
CA TYR A 375 1.35 -25.85 7.13
C TYR A 375 2.07 -26.18 8.44
N THR A 376 3.39 -26.29 8.39
CA THR A 376 4.23 -26.69 9.53
C THR A 376 5.49 -25.85 9.58
N MET A 377 5.82 -25.29 10.74
CA MET A 377 7.14 -24.71 11.01
C MET A 377 7.97 -25.70 11.85
N PRO A 378 9.03 -26.30 11.28
CA PRO A 378 9.91 -27.21 12.01
C PRO A 378 10.61 -26.52 13.18
N ASN A 379 10.64 -27.19 14.33
CA ASN A 379 11.32 -26.74 15.54
C ASN A 379 12.82 -26.47 15.28
N ALA A 380 13.43 -27.29 14.42
CA ALA A 380 14.83 -27.16 14.05
C ALA A 380 15.15 -25.83 13.33
N LEU A 381 14.23 -25.34 12.48
CA LEU A 381 14.43 -24.07 11.76
C LEU A 381 14.32 -22.84 12.66
N LEU A 382 13.76 -22.99 13.86
CA LEU A 382 13.61 -21.91 14.83
C LEU A 382 14.81 -21.80 15.78
N LYS A 383 15.73 -22.76 15.75
CA LYS A 383 16.91 -22.77 16.61
C LYS A 383 17.99 -21.88 15.99
N GLY A 384 18.47 -20.91 16.77
CA GLY A 384 19.66 -20.15 16.42
C GLY A 384 20.95 -20.97 16.60
N THR A 385 22.09 -20.29 16.43
CA THR A 385 23.43 -20.86 16.58
C THR A 385 23.66 -21.56 17.93
N GLU A 386 23.02 -21.09 19.00
CA GLU A 386 23.09 -21.70 20.34
C GLU A 386 22.14 -22.91 20.54
N LYS A 387 21.51 -23.41 19.47
CA LYS A 387 20.44 -24.44 19.53
C LYS A 387 19.24 -24.05 20.40
N ARG A 388 19.11 -22.75 20.69
CA ARG A 388 18.02 -22.13 21.46
C ARG A 388 17.05 -21.45 20.52
N ILE A 389 15.76 -21.56 20.83
CA ILE A 389 14.71 -20.77 20.17
C ILE A 389 14.56 -19.46 20.93
N VAL A 390 14.76 -18.35 20.22
CA VAL A 390 14.67 -17.00 20.78
C VAL A 390 13.39 -16.34 20.26
N ILE A 391 12.52 -15.96 21.19
CA ILE A 391 11.28 -15.24 20.93
C ILE A 391 11.44 -13.81 21.42
N GLN A 392 11.18 -12.83 20.56
CA GLN A 392 11.16 -11.41 20.93
C GLN A 392 9.72 -10.90 20.93
N GLN A 393 9.29 -10.34 22.05
CA GLN A 393 7.93 -9.86 22.26
C GLN A 393 7.94 -8.36 22.59
N PHE A 394 7.25 -7.59 21.76
CA PHE A 394 7.12 -6.14 21.89
C PHE A 394 5.85 -5.80 22.67
N PHE A 395 6.00 -5.12 23.80
CA PHE A 395 4.93 -4.46 24.55
C PHE A 395 5.06 -2.94 24.47
N TYR A 396 3.93 -2.27 24.70
CA TYR A 396 3.76 -0.82 24.65
C TYR A 396 3.21 -0.29 25.98
N GLY A 397 3.45 0.97 26.27
CA GLY A 397 3.23 1.60 27.58
C GLY A 397 1.79 1.87 27.99
N ASP A 398 0.84 1.55 27.12
CA ASP A 398 -0.57 1.87 27.29
C ASP A 398 -1.21 1.01 28.38
N LYS A 399 -2.45 1.37 28.75
CA LYS A 399 -3.19 0.67 29.80
C LYS A 399 -3.39 -0.81 29.48
N ASP A 400 -3.65 -1.15 28.22
CA ASP A 400 -3.83 -2.53 27.79
C ASP A 400 -2.47 -3.25 27.80
N GLY A 401 -1.40 -2.60 27.30
CA GLY A 401 -0.03 -3.10 27.36
C GLY A 401 0.41 -3.55 28.76
N GLN A 402 0.19 -2.71 29.77
CA GLN A 402 0.48 -3.05 31.17
C GLN A 402 -0.36 -4.24 31.68
N THR A 403 -1.65 -4.27 31.35
CA THR A 403 -2.58 -5.33 31.78
C THR A 403 -2.15 -6.68 31.19
N TYR A 404 -1.92 -6.73 29.87
CA TYR A 404 -1.57 -7.96 29.18
C TYR A 404 -0.15 -8.44 29.48
N PHE A 405 0.77 -7.55 29.83
CA PHE A 405 2.10 -7.93 30.29
C PHE A 405 2.04 -8.69 31.62
N ASN A 406 1.24 -8.21 32.58
CA ASN A 406 1.06 -8.88 33.86
C ASN A 406 0.38 -10.25 33.68
N LEU A 407 -0.65 -10.32 32.82
CA LEU A 407 -1.30 -11.57 32.47
C LEU A 407 -0.32 -12.57 31.84
N PHE A 408 0.54 -12.12 30.93
CA PHE A 408 1.60 -12.94 30.32
C PHE A 408 2.55 -13.52 31.38
N LEU A 409 3.08 -12.69 32.29
CA LEU A 409 4.00 -13.18 33.33
C LEU A 409 3.32 -14.16 34.31
N GLY A 410 2.04 -13.93 34.63
CA GLY A 410 1.27 -14.80 35.53
C GLY A 410 1.20 -16.25 35.07
N GLN A 411 1.40 -16.53 33.78
CA GLN A 411 1.33 -17.89 33.23
C GLN A 411 2.56 -18.73 33.50
N PHE A 412 3.70 -18.06 33.66
CA PHE A 412 4.98 -18.71 33.92
C PHE A 412 5.30 -18.71 35.41
N GLN A 413 4.63 -17.85 36.18
CA GLN A 413 4.76 -17.79 37.63
C GLN A 413 4.36 -19.13 38.26
N GLY A 414 5.29 -19.74 39.01
CA GLY A 414 5.05 -21.03 39.67
C GLY A 414 5.07 -22.25 38.74
N ASN A 415 5.25 -22.08 37.43
CA ASN A 415 5.37 -23.21 36.50
C ASN A 415 6.80 -23.79 36.56
N PRO A 416 7.00 -25.07 36.95
CA PRO A 416 8.33 -25.66 37.13
C PRO A 416 9.11 -25.85 35.81
N ASN A 417 8.46 -25.65 34.67
CA ASN A 417 9.10 -25.72 33.36
C ASN A 417 9.77 -24.41 32.95
N TRP A 418 9.51 -23.30 33.66
CA TRP A 418 9.92 -21.96 33.23
C TRP A 418 10.54 -21.16 34.39
N LYS A 419 11.48 -20.28 34.04
CA LYS A 419 12.12 -19.33 34.95
C LYS A 419 11.90 -17.91 34.45
N ILE A 420 11.46 -17.02 35.32
CA ILE A 420 11.33 -15.59 35.03
C ILE A 420 12.58 -14.87 35.53
N ILE A 421 13.23 -14.10 34.66
CA ILE A 421 14.43 -13.30 34.95
C ILE A 421 14.09 -11.85 34.62
N ARG A 422 14.05 -10.99 35.64
CA ARG A 422 13.74 -9.56 35.47
C ARG A 422 15.00 -8.73 35.31
N LYS A 423 14.97 -7.78 34.39
CA LYS A 423 15.99 -6.74 34.19
C LYS A 423 15.33 -5.37 34.22
N ALA A 424 16.14 -4.32 34.16
CA ALA A 424 15.67 -2.94 34.26
C ALA A 424 14.66 -2.58 33.16
N ASN A 425 14.90 -3.03 31.92
CA ASN A 425 14.12 -2.64 30.74
C ASN A 425 13.40 -3.81 30.06
N TRP A 426 13.59 -5.05 30.50
CA TRP A 426 12.99 -6.23 29.87
C TRP A 426 12.91 -7.41 30.84
N VAL A 427 12.18 -8.44 30.43
CA VAL A 427 12.09 -9.73 31.14
C VAL A 427 12.44 -10.86 30.19
N GLU A 428 13.19 -11.84 30.68
CA GLU A 428 13.35 -13.14 30.01
C GLU A 428 12.51 -14.18 30.75
N VAL A 429 11.65 -14.88 30.01
CA VAL A 429 11.03 -16.13 30.42
C VAL A 429 11.75 -17.27 29.73
N ARG A 430 12.48 -18.08 30.48
CA ARG A 430 13.36 -19.13 29.95
C ARG A 430 12.88 -20.52 30.35
N SER A 431 12.87 -21.47 29.41
CA SER A 431 12.57 -22.86 29.74
C SER A 431 13.68 -23.47 30.60
N ILE A 432 13.27 -24.29 31.57
CA ILE A 432 14.14 -25.08 32.45
C ILE A 432 14.19 -26.54 31.98
N LYS A 433 13.09 -27.04 31.39
CA LYS A 433 12.94 -28.42 30.92
C LYS A 433 12.64 -28.45 29.43
N GLY A 434 13.16 -29.46 28.72
CA GLY A 434 12.92 -29.69 27.30
C GLY A 434 13.84 -28.87 26.39
N THR A 435 13.36 -28.56 25.20
CA THR A 435 14.08 -27.70 24.25
C THR A 435 14.30 -26.31 24.84
N PRO A 436 15.51 -25.73 24.74
CA PRO A 436 15.77 -24.37 25.19
C PRO A 436 14.95 -23.33 24.41
N VAL A 437 14.08 -22.63 25.12
CA VAL A 437 13.24 -21.53 24.60
C VAL A 437 13.39 -20.35 25.55
N SER A 438 13.71 -19.17 25.01
CA SER A 438 13.73 -17.91 25.75
C SER A 438 12.77 -16.91 25.11
N ILE A 439 11.85 -16.38 25.90
CA ILE A 439 10.96 -15.28 25.52
C ILE A 439 11.50 -14.00 26.15
N PHE A 440 11.99 -13.09 25.33
CA PHE A 440 12.43 -11.78 25.74
C PHE A 440 11.32 -10.77 25.48
N SER A 441 10.83 -10.13 26.53
CA SER A 441 9.74 -9.16 26.45
C SER A 441 10.21 -7.78 26.91
N SER A 442 10.01 -6.75 26.09
CA SER A 442 10.19 -5.36 26.53
C SER A 442 9.18 -5.03 27.63
N LEU A 443 9.56 -4.17 28.58
CA LEU A 443 8.62 -3.67 29.58
C LEU A 443 7.67 -2.62 28.98
N PRO A 444 6.36 -2.67 29.27
CA PRO A 444 5.37 -1.64 28.90
C PRO A 444 5.52 -0.40 29.80
N LEU A 445 6.60 0.36 29.63
CA LEU A 445 6.86 1.58 30.40
C LEU A 445 6.14 2.79 29.77
N ASP A 446 6.01 3.90 30.51
CA ASP A 446 5.25 5.09 30.11
C ASP A 446 5.54 5.57 28.66
N GLU A 447 4.55 5.38 27.79
CA GLU A 447 4.58 5.73 26.36
C GLU A 447 4.64 7.24 26.11
N LYS A 448 4.10 8.06 27.02
CA LYS A 448 4.12 9.53 26.88
C LYS A 448 5.50 10.12 27.10
N LYS A 449 6.44 9.30 27.59
CA LYS A 449 7.85 9.63 27.83
C LYS A 449 8.79 8.79 26.96
N ASP A 450 8.26 8.06 26.00
CA ASP A 450 8.99 7.12 25.13
C ASP A 450 9.78 6.05 25.91
N LEU A 451 9.36 5.70 27.13
CA LEU A 451 10.11 4.76 27.96
C LEU A 451 9.93 3.32 27.48
N ASP A 452 8.78 2.96 26.91
CA ASP A 452 8.56 1.67 26.25
C ASP A 452 9.43 1.51 25.00
N ALA A 453 9.54 2.55 24.17
CA ALA A 453 10.40 2.56 22.99
C ALA A 453 11.87 2.33 23.37
N ARG A 454 12.37 3.03 24.41
CA ARG A 454 13.71 2.82 24.96
C ARG A 454 13.90 1.41 25.54
N SER A 455 12.86 0.87 26.15
CA SER A 455 12.83 -0.49 26.67
C SER A 455 12.97 -1.54 25.56
N GLN A 456 12.27 -1.34 24.43
CA GLN A 456 12.41 -2.15 23.22
C GLN A 456 13.83 -2.05 22.63
N ASP A 457 14.36 -0.84 22.49
CA ASP A 457 15.69 -0.63 21.90
C ASP A 457 16.80 -1.22 22.76
N SER A 458 16.68 -1.09 24.09
CA SER A 458 17.59 -1.72 25.05
C SER A 458 17.59 -3.25 24.94
N LEU A 459 16.42 -3.85 24.73
CA LEU A 459 16.31 -5.30 24.51
C LEU A 459 16.93 -5.71 23.17
N ILE A 460 16.65 -4.99 22.08
CA ILE A 460 17.23 -5.25 20.75
C ILE A 460 18.76 -5.19 20.82
N GLN A 461 19.32 -4.18 21.46
CA GLN A 461 20.76 -4.04 21.66
C GLN A 461 21.34 -5.21 22.44
N TYR A 462 20.66 -5.65 23.51
CA TYR A 462 21.08 -6.81 24.29
C TYR A 462 21.12 -8.09 23.43
N LEU A 463 20.06 -8.35 22.66
CA LEU A 463 19.98 -9.52 21.78
C LEU A 463 21.11 -9.52 20.74
N ALA A 464 21.33 -8.37 20.08
CA ALA A 464 22.40 -8.21 19.09
C ALA A 464 23.80 -8.41 19.70
N THR A 465 24.08 -7.79 20.85
CA THR A 465 25.39 -7.86 21.51
C THR A 465 25.73 -9.30 21.95
N ASN A 466 24.72 -10.10 22.28
CA ASN A 466 24.90 -11.49 22.71
C ASN A 466 24.73 -12.50 21.56
N GLY A 467 24.62 -12.04 20.30
CA GLY A 467 24.43 -12.94 19.15
C GLY A 467 23.13 -13.74 19.17
N LEU A 468 22.15 -13.31 19.97
CA LEU A 468 20.84 -13.96 20.08
C LEU A 468 19.95 -13.47 18.94
N GLN A 469 19.71 -14.32 17.94
CA GLN A 469 18.86 -13.99 16.79
C GLN A 469 17.42 -14.48 17.03
N PRO A 470 16.44 -13.56 17.19
CA PRO A 470 15.05 -13.95 17.34
C PRO A 470 14.52 -14.61 16.07
N SER A 471 13.95 -15.80 16.21
CA SER A 471 13.28 -16.54 15.14
C SER A 471 11.75 -16.42 15.22
N ILE A 472 11.22 -15.96 16.36
CA ILE A 472 9.80 -15.67 16.54
C ILE A 472 9.65 -14.25 17.06
N ILE A 473 8.81 -13.46 16.38
CA ILE A 473 8.48 -12.08 16.76
C ILE A 473 7.02 -11.99 17.14
N ILE A 474 6.73 -11.31 18.25
CA ILE A 474 5.37 -11.15 18.76
C ILE A 474 5.10 -9.67 19.00
N HIS A 475 4.09 -9.13 18.33
CA HIS A 475 3.56 -7.80 18.59
C HIS A 475 2.42 -7.88 19.62
N ARG A 476 2.55 -7.17 20.75
CA ARG A 476 1.53 -7.04 21.81
C ARG A 476 1.18 -5.58 22.06
N GLY A 477 0.69 -4.92 21.02
CA GLY A 477 0.14 -3.57 21.10
C GLY A 477 -1.12 -3.41 20.25
N HIS A 478 -1.67 -2.21 20.27
CA HIS A 478 -2.72 -1.80 19.34
C HIS A 478 -2.20 -1.68 17.90
N SER A 479 -3.12 -1.66 16.93
CA SER A 479 -2.80 -1.61 15.49
C SER A 479 -1.91 -0.44 15.11
N TYR A 480 -2.09 0.71 15.76
CA TYR A 480 -1.29 1.91 15.53
C TYR A 480 0.16 1.82 16.01
N TYR A 481 0.47 0.84 16.86
CA TYR A 481 1.83 0.56 17.28
C TYR A 481 2.57 -0.40 16.32
N LEU A 482 1.85 -1.10 15.43
CA LEU A 482 2.41 -2.15 14.59
C LEU A 482 3.56 -1.66 13.71
N LYS A 483 3.44 -0.46 13.12
CA LYS A 483 4.49 0.15 12.29
C LYS A 483 5.84 0.28 13.01
N TYR A 484 5.82 0.56 14.32
CA TYR A 484 7.05 0.63 15.12
C TYR A 484 7.65 -0.75 15.39
N THR A 485 6.82 -1.79 15.58
CA THR A 485 7.33 -3.17 15.66
C THR A 485 7.95 -3.62 14.34
N ILE A 486 7.29 -3.36 13.21
CA ILE A 486 7.79 -3.71 11.87
C ILE A 486 9.14 -3.03 11.62
N ALA A 487 9.28 -1.76 11.95
CA ALA A 487 10.54 -1.03 11.78
C ALA A 487 11.70 -1.58 12.63
N LYS A 488 11.41 -2.30 13.73
CA LYS A 488 12.39 -2.80 14.69
C LYS A 488 12.62 -4.32 14.63
N MET A 489 11.88 -5.06 13.78
CA MET A 489 11.97 -6.51 13.77
C MET A 489 13.20 -7.02 12.97
N PRO A 490 13.84 -8.10 13.43
CA PRO A 490 15.01 -8.65 12.73
C PRO A 490 14.60 -9.51 11.54
N ARG A 491 15.44 -9.54 10.49
CA ARG A 491 15.26 -10.38 9.30
C ARG A 491 15.31 -11.89 9.57
N SER A 492 15.78 -12.31 10.75
CA SER A 492 15.81 -13.71 11.17
C SER A 492 14.43 -14.27 11.54
N GLY A 493 13.39 -13.43 11.60
CA GLY A 493 12.03 -13.85 11.92
C GLY A 493 11.50 -14.92 10.98
N LYS A 494 11.07 -16.04 11.54
CA LYS A 494 10.42 -17.17 10.83
C LYS A 494 8.96 -17.34 11.21
N VAL A 495 8.56 -16.91 12.40
CA VAL A 495 7.15 -16.84 12.82
C VAL A 495 6.88 -15.44 13.35
N ILE A 496 5.87 -14.77 12.81
CA ILE A 496 5.49 -13.42 13.21
C ILE A 496 4.04 -13.46 13.69
N LEU A 497 3.83 -13.18 14.97
CA LEU A 497 2.50 -13.05 15.56
C LEU A 497 2.14 -11.57 15.71
N VAL A 498 1.23 -11.11 14.85
CA VAL A 498 0.68 -9.76 14.88
C VAL A 498 -0.60 -9.77 15.72
N GLY A 499 -0.44 -9.56 17.02
CA GLY A 499 -1.54 -9.61 17.99
C GLY A 499 -2.45 -8.38 18.02
N SER A 500 -2.29 -7.44 17.09
CA SER A 500 -3.11 -6.23 17.00
C SER A 500 -4.30 -6.41 16.05
N CYS A 501 -5.29 -5.54 16.21
CA CYS A 501 -6.38 -5.34 15.24
C CYS A 501 -5.81 -5.06 13.84
N GLY A 502 -6.45 -5.54 12.77
CA GLY A 502 -6.05 -5.21 11.40
C GLY A 502 -4.62 -5.61 11.01
N GLY A 503 -3.97 -6.50 11.77
CA GLY A 503 -2.58 -6.93 11.52
C GLY A 503 -2.38 -7.51 10.11
N TYR A 504 -3.44 -8.07 9.54
CA TYR A 504 -3.50 -8.60 8.18
C TYR A 504 -3.21 -7.57 7.09
N GLN A 505 -3.32 -6.28 7.38
CA GLN A 505 -3.11 -5.22 6.37
C GLN A 505 -1.62 -4.92 6.12
N ASN A 506 -0.73 -5.40 6.99
CA ASN A 506 0.69 -5.06 6.96
C ASN A 506 1.58 -6.23 6.51
N LEU A 507 0.99 -7.24 5.85
CA LEU A 507 1.71 -8.45 5.45
C LEU A 507 2.86 -8.16 4.51
N ASN A 508 2.66 -7.26 3.53
CA ASN A 508 3.69 -6.89 2.57
C ASN A 508 4.92 -6.32 3.28
N GLN A 509 4.70 -5.37 4.20
CA GLN A 509 5.80 -4.76 4.98
C GLN A 509 6.52 -5.78 5.86
N VAL A 510 5.79 -6.77 6.40
CA VAL A 510 6.40 -7.85 7.18
C VAL A 510 7.25 -8.76 6.28
N LEU A 511 6.75 -9.11 5.09
CA LEU A 511 7.43 -9.99 4.14
C LEU A 511 8.64 -9.31 3.46
N ASP A 512 8.61 -7.99 3.28
CA ASP A 512 9.76 -7.22 2.79
C ASP A 512 10.99 -7.36 3.72
N ILE A 513 10.75 -7.58 5.01
CA ILE A 513 11.81 -7.77 6.01
C ILE A 513 12.06 -9.26 6.25
N CYS A 514 11.01 -10.08 6.31
CA CYS A 514 11.05 -11.52 6.58
C CYS A 514 10.30 -12.33 5.50
N PRO A 515 10.89 -12.57 4.31
CA PRO A 515 10.18 -13.13 3.14
C PRO A 515 9.60 -14.53 3.33
N ASP A 516 10.18 -15.32 4.24
CA ASP A 516 9.79 -16.70 4.55
C ASP A 516 8.98 -16.82 5.84
N ALA A 517 8.53 -15.70 6.42
CA ALA A 517 7.84 -15.72 7.69
C ALA A 517 6.46 -16.38 7.60
N HIS A 518 6.16 -17.24 8.56
CA HIS A 518 4.80 -17.65 8.88
C HIS A 518 4.14 -16.55 9.69
N ILE A 519 3.17 -15.85 9.08
CA ILE A 519 2.50 -14.72 9.71
C ILE A 519 1.15 -15.16 10.24
N ILE A 520 0.91 -14.86 11.52
CA ILE A 520 -0.39 -14.97 12.18
C ILE A 520 -0.89 -13.55 12.46
N SER A 521 -2.11 -13.24 12.03
CA SER A 521 -2.67 -11.89 12.20
C SER A 521 -4.19 -11.91 12.37
N SER A 522 -4.76 -10.91 13.03
CA SER A 522 -6.21 -10.70 13.07
C SER A 522 -6.69 -9.78 11.94
N LYS A 523 -7.90 -10.02 11.42
CA LYS A 523 -8.59 -9.15 10.46
C LYS A 523 -9.20 -7.94 11.16
N GLN A 524 -10.11 -8.17 12.11
CA GLN A 524 -10.75 -7.09 12.86
C GLN A 524 -10.13 -6.91 14.24
N VAL A 525 -10.43 -7.78 15.20
CA VAL A 525 -10.11 -7.54 16.62
C VAL A 525 -9.02 -8.46 17.14
N GLY A 526 -7.87 -7.87 17.47
CA GLY A 526 -6.84 -8.52 18.26
C GLY A 526 -7.29 -8.72 19.70
N THR A 527 -7.76 -9.92 20.04
CA THR A 527 -8.20 -10.23 21.42
C THR A 527 -7.05 -10.77 22.28
N GLY A 528 -6.77 -10.11 23.41
CA GLY A 528 -5.69 -10.49 24.31
C GLY A 528 -5.74 -11.92 24.81
N VAL A 529 -6.93 -12.46 25.11
CA VAL A 529 -7.13 -13.87 25.52
C VAL A 529 -6.73 -14.84 24.41
N ILE A 530 -7.09 -14.54 23.16
CA ILE A 530 -6.76 -15.38 21.99
C ILE A 530 -5.26 -15.35 21.74
N ASN A 531 -4.67 -14.15 21.65
CA ASN A 531 -3.23 -13.97 21.51
C ASN A 531 -2.48 -14.72 22.60
N GLN A 532 -3.00 -14.67 23.82
CA GLN A 532 -2.40 -15.34 24.94
C GLN A 532 -2.48 -16.88 24.84
N GLY A 533 -3.63 -17.42 24.44
CA GLY A 533 -3.78 -18.86 24.16
C GLY A 533 -2.83 -19.34 23.06
N MET A 534 -2.66 -18.55 21.99
CA MET A 534 -1.73 -18.85 20.91
C MET A 534 -0.27 -18.91 21.40
N ILE A 535 0.18 -17.90 22.14
CA ILE A 535 1.53 -17.87 22.70
C ILE A 535 1.78 -19.10 23.58
N ASN A 536 0.81 -19.47 24.42
CA ASN A 536 0.94 -20.64 25.30
C ASN A 536 1.14 -21.93 24.52
N ILE A 537 0.30 -22.18 23.52
CA ILE A 537 0.39 -23.40 22.71
C ILE A 537 1.69 -23.44 21.91
N ILE A 538 2.09 -22.33 21.30
CA ILE A 538 3.33 -22.22 20.54
C ILE A 538 4.53 -22.53 21.45
N THR A 539 4.66 -21.80 22.55
CA THR A 539 5.80 -21.93 23.47
C THR A 539 5.90 -23.33 24.08
N GLU A 540 4.78 -23.96 24.45
CA GLU A 540 4.78 -25.30 25.04
C GLU A 540 5.06 -26.42 24.01
N LYS A 541 4.54 -26.30 22.77
CA LYS A 541 4.93 -27.21 21.68
C LYS A 541 6.43 -27.12 21.39
N LEU A 542 6.97 -25.90 21.29
CA LEU A 542 8.40 -25.72 21.02
C LEU A 542 9.27 -26.24 22.15
N ARG A 543 8.91 -25.95 23.40
CA ARG A 543 9.60 -26.47 24.59
C ARG A 543 9.57 -27.99 24.65
N SER A 544 8.46 -28.63 24.29
CA SER A 544 8.36 -30.09 24.20
C SER A 544 9.08 -30.70 22.98
N GLY A 545 9.77 -29.88 22.17
CA GLY A 545 10.54 -30.33 21.02
C GLY A 545 9.69 -30.66 19.79
N LYS A 546 8.41 -30.28 19.80
CA LYS A 546 7.49 -30.50 18.68
C LYS A 546 7.56 -29.35 17.68
N ASP A 547 7.24 -29.68 16.44
CA ASP A 547 7.02 -28.71 15.37
C ASP A 547 5.70 -27.96 15.57
N LEU A 548 5.59 -26.80 14.92
CA LEU A 548 4.35 -26.03 14.89
C LEU A 548 3.52 -26.45 13.67
N ASP A 549 2.70 -27.48 13.84
CA ASP A 549 1.62 -27.81 12.90
C ASP A 549 0.46 -26.84 13.10
N TRP A 550 0.27 -25.92 12.15
CA TRP A 550 -0.71 -24.86 12.26
C TRP A 550 -2.14 -25.36 12.23
N ARG A 551 -2.44 -26.42 11.46
CA ARG A 551 -3.80 -26.99 11.41
C ARG A 551 -4.17 -27.63 12.75
N SER A 552 -3.23 -28.37 13.34
CA SER A 552 -3.36 -28.95 14.68
C SER A 552 -3.51 -27.87 15.75
N ILE A 553 -2.68 -26.81 15.68
CA ILE A 553 -2.75 -25.68 16.62
C ILE A 553 -4.11 -24.98 16.53
N TRP A 554 -4.59 -24.67 15.31
CA TRP A 554 -5.88 -24.02 15.11
C TRP A 554 -7.05 -24.86 15.61
N SER A 555 -7.04 -26.17 15.31
CA SER A 555 -8.08 -27.10 15.78
C SER A 555 -8.09 -27.24 17.31
N ASN A 556 -6.95 -27.10 17.97
CA ASN A 556 -6.89 -27.09 19.43
C ASN A 556 -7.45 -25.78 20.01
N LEU A 557 -7.02 -24.64 19.45
CA LEU A 557 -7.46 -23.32 19.86
C LEU A 557 -8.98 -23.15 19.74
N SER A 558 -9.57 -23.54 18.62
CA SER A 558 -11.01 -23.40 18.40
C SER A 558 -11.85 -24.12 19.44
N LYS A 559 -11.39 -25.27 19.96
CA LYS A 559 -12.08 -26.03 21.02
C LYS A 559 -12.07 -25.31 22.38
N ASN A 560 -11.12 -24.40 22.59
CA ASN A 560 -10.93 -23.70 23.86
C ASN A 560 -11.66 -22.35 23.91
N PHE A 561 -12.17 -21.86 22.77
CA PHE A 561 -12.92 -20.61 22.69
C PHE A 561 -14.40 -20.90 22.51
N LYS A 562 -15.26 -20.11 23.17
CA LYS A 562 -16.73 -20.25 23.11
C LYS A 562 -17.38 -18.87 23.06
N GLY A 563 -18.56 -18.79 22.44
CA GLY A 563 -19.37 -17.57 22.39
C GLY A 563 -18.63 -16.43 21.68
N SER A 564 -18.67 -15.21 22.23
CA SER A 564 -18.06 -14.02 21.59
C SER A 564 -16.53 -14.08 21.43
N VAL A 565 -15.84 -15.03 22.07
CA VAL A 565 -14.40 -15.26 21.86
C VAL A 565 -14.15 -16.14 20.63
N GLU A 566 -15.07 -17.07 20.33
CA GLU A 566 -15.02 -17.91 19.13
C GLU A 566 -15.19 -17.05 17.87
N GLU A 567 -16.18 -16.17 17.86
CA GLU A 567 -16.42 -15.21 16.77
C GLU A 567 -15.17 -14.35 16.47
N LYS A 568 -14.47 -13.90 17.53
CA LYS A 568 -13.22 -13.13 17.39
C LYS A 568 -12.02 -13.99 16.99
N PHE A 569 -12.06 -15.30 17.23
CA PHE A 569 -11.02 -16.23 16.78
C PHE A 569 -11.12 -16.51 15.29
N ASP A 570 -12.34 -16.51 14.74
CA ASP A 570 -12.56 -16.67 13.30
C ASP A 570 -11.96 -15.51 12.47
N ASP A 571 -11.76 -14.34 13.10
CA ASP A 571 -11.03 -13.22 12.51
C ASP A 571 -9.50 -13.43 12.44
N TYR A 572 -8.94 -14.43 13.15
CA TYR A 572 -7.52 -14.73 13.06
C TYR A 572 -7.20 -15.58 11.84
N VAL A 573 -6.22 -15.13 11.08
CA VAL A 573 -5.72 -15.81 9.88
C VAL A 573 -4.46 -16.58 10.24
N PRO A 574 -4.48 -17.93 10.17
CA PRO A 574 -3.26 -18.74 10.30
C PRO A 574 -2.37 -18.64 9.06
N PRO A 575 -1.09 -19.05 9.14
CA PRO A 575 -0.15 -18.93 8.02
C PRO A 575 -0.63 -19.60 6.73
N TYR A 576 -1.24 -20.78 6.85
CA TYR A 576 -1.75 -21.55 5.69
C TYR A 576 -3.05 -21.00 5.08
N LYS A 577 -3.65 -19.96 5.66
CA LYS A 577 -4.80 -19.24 5.08
C LYS A 577 -4.43 -17.82 4.65
N ASN A 578 -3.15 -17.47 4.70
CA ASN A 578 -2.67 -16.14 4.35
C ASN A 578 -2.30 -16.07 2.86
N LEU A 579 -3.31 -15.85 2.02
CA LEU A 579 -3.21 -16.04 0.57
C LEU A 579 -2.33 -14.99 -0.11
N GLY A 580 -2.39 -13.72 0.31
CA GLY A 580 -1.50 -12.68 -0.22
C GLY A 580 -0.05 -12.91 0.17
N ALA A 581 0.22 -13.37 1.40
CA ALA A 581 1.58 -13.75 1.79
C ALA A 581 2.13 -14.88 0.91
N MET A 582 1.32 -15.90 0.67
CA MET A 582 1.68 -17.01 -0.22
C MET A 582 1.90 -16.53 -1.66
N PHE A 583 1.06 -15.62 -2.15
CA PHE A 583 1.21 -15.02 -3.48
C PHE A 583 2.54 -14.28 -3.61
N ILE A 584 2.90 -13.43 -2.65
CA ILE A 584 4.14 -12.63 -2.68
C ILE A 584 5.37 -13.53 -2.67
N THR A 585 5.41 -14.50 -1.75
CA THR A 585 6.54 -15.43 -1.63
C THR A 585 6.69 -16.26 -2.91
N ALA A 586 5.57 -16.76 -3.47
CA ALA A 586 5.59 -17.54 -4.71
C ALA A 586 6.01 -16.71 -5.93
N TYR A 587 5.49 -15.48 -6.05
CA TYR A 587 5.84 -14.59 -7.16
C TYR A 587 7.32 -14.22 -7.13
N SER A 588 7.84 -13.81 -5.97
CA SER A 588 9.26 -13.46 -5.80
C SER A 588 10.19 -14.63 -6.15
N LYS A 589 9.77 -15.85 -5.79
CA LYS A 589 10.52 -17.06 -6.15
C LYS A 589 10.48 -17.35 -7.66
N ALA A 590 9.31 -17.24 -8.28
CA ALA A 590 9.17 -17.43 -9.72
C ALA A 590 9.99 -16.41 -10.52
N ASP A 591 10.07 -15.16 -10.07
CA ASP A 591 10.82 -14.08 -10.72
C ASP A 591 12.34 -14.31 -10.62
N SER A 592 12.84 -14.62 -9.42
CA SER A 592 14.27 -14.91 -9.20
C SER A 592 14.79 -16.13 -9.98
N GLN A 593 13.97 -17.18 -10.13
CA GLN A 593 14.32 -18.32 -10.98
C GLN A 593 14.44 -17.92 -12.46
N GLN A 594 13.65 -16.95 -12.93
CA GLN A 594 13.70 -16.48 -14.30
C GLN A 594 14.94 -15.62 -14.59
N GLU A 595 15.35 -14.77 -13.64
CA GLU A 595 16.61 -14.00 -13.76
C GLU A 595 17.85 -14.91 -13.80
N SER A 596 17.86 -15.99 -13.02
CA SER A 596 18.97 -16.94 -13.03
C SER A 596 19.12 -17.70 -14.36
N LEU A 597 18.01 -17.92 -15.08
CA LEU A 597 18.00 -18.58 -16.39
C LEU A 597 18.35 -17.62 -17.54
N SER A 598 18.05 -16.33 -17.42
CA SER A 598 18.42 -15.32 -18.42
C SER A 598 19.88 -14.84 -18.27
N GLY A 599 20.43 -14.88 -17.05
CA GLY A 599 21.83 -14.54 -16.77
C GLY A 599 22.84 -15.63 -17.11
N ALA A 600 22.41 -16.89 -17.22
CA ALA A 600 23.26 -18.02 -17.64
C ALA A 600 23.38 -18.16 -19.18
N GLY A 601 22.77 -17.24 -19.93
CA GLY A 601 22.75 -17.20 -21.40
C GLY A 601 23.51 -16.01 -22.00
N PHE A 602 24.62 -15.59 -21.38
CA PHE A 602 25.59 -14.65 -21.95
C PHE A 602 27.02 -15.19 -21.86
#